data_AF-A0A919BHD9-F1
#
_entry.id   AF-A0A919BHD9-F1
#
_cell.length_a   1.000
_cell.length_b   1.000
_cell.length_c   1.000
_cell.angle_alpha   90.00
_cell.angle_beta   90.00
_cell.angle_gamma   90.00
#
_symmetry.space_group_name_H-M   'P 1'
#
loop_
_entity.id
_entity.type
_entity.pdbx_description
1 polymer ?
#
loop_
_entity_poly.entity_id
_entity_poly.type
_entity_poly.pdbx_seq_one_letter_code
_entity_poly.pdbx_strand_id
1 'polypeptide(L)'
;MNVKSRARTGAALAVAALGLGAVLAPAAQADPNPVTQYRTLAGVGSDTTQDVLNGLGDVVVNAFNQKIIASWNATGTATIKTKTTGCVINRPNGSSAGIDALRNAVDTNSGCLDFARSSRGPVDTTSTDLTWIPFAKDAVSWVKRSDSALPANLTAAQLKDVYECNLTTLNGVALTPLLPQANSGTRQYFLSSIGVTTPGSCVTQGVQENDGTVLDTAGDIAPYSVAQYTAQEKAVVTDRRGAAVLGSVASVAPRNADKTLNLSFPFTRDVYNVVPTPKLTNATVASTFVGSTSKVCAAATTIANHGFGTLGANCGTTTLKGER
;
A
#
# COMPACT_ATOMS: atom_id res chain seq x y z
N MET A 1 18.16 39.41 62.84
CA MET A 1 17.62 38.73 61.63
C MET A 1 18.80 38.56 60.67
N ASN A 2 19.44 37.38 60.57
CA ASN A 2 19.04 36.22 59.75
C ASN A 2 18.73 36.68 58.30
N VAL A 3 19.42 36.28 57.23
CA VAL A 3 20.04 34.98 56.89
C VAL A 3 21.20 35.16 55.90
N LYS A 4 22.14 34.22 55.99
CA LYS A 4 23.41 34.01 55.28
C LYS A 4 23.32 33.89 53.75
N SER A 5 24.40 34.31 53.10
CA SER A 5 24.74 34.02 51.70
C SER A 5 24.66 32.53 51.37
N ARG A 6 24.13 32.20 50.19
CA ARG A 6 24.39 30.92 49.52
C ARG A 6 24.76 31.19 48.06
N ALA A 7 26.06 31.11 47.79
CA ALA A 7 26.57 30.83 46.47
C ALA A 7 26.04 29.46 46.00
N ARG A 8 25.58 29.38 44.75
CA ARG A 8 25.49 28.13 44.01
C ARG A 8 26.21 28.33 42.68
N THR A 9 27.43 27.81 42.67
CA THR A 9 28.26 27.52 41.50
C THR A 9 27.67 26.32 40.74
N GLY A 10 27.81 26.35 39.41
CA GLY A 10 27.73 25.19 38.52
C GLY A 10 26.44 25.12 37.70
N ALA A 11 26.43 25.00 36.37
CA ALA A 11 27.51 24.88 35.40
C ALA A 11 27.00 25.33 34.02
N ALA A 12 27.82 26.07 33.28
CA ALA A 12 27.70 26.25 31.84
C ALA A 12 28.19 24.97 31.11
N LEU A 13 27.85 24.86 29.82
CA LEU A 13 28.14 23.81 28.80
C LEU A 13 26.83 23.07 28.41
N ALA A 14 26.40 22.95 27.15
CA ALA A 14 27.08 23.17 25.88
C ALA A 14 26.06 23.55 24.77
N VAL A 15 26.46 24.50 23.93
CA VAL A 15 25.90 24.71 22.60
C VAL A 15 26.48 23.60 21.72
N ALA A 16 25.66 22.61 21.34
CA ALA A 16 26.01 21.66 20.29
C ALA A 16 25.42 22.17 18.97
N ALA A 17 26.33 22.43 18.03
CA ALA A 17 26.09 23.05 16.74
C ALA A 17 25.14 22.22 15.85
N LEU A 18 24.35 22.95 15.06
CA LEU A 18 23.67 22.47 13.86
C LEU A 18 24.69 21.83 12.89
N GLY A 19 24.74 20.50 12.87
CA GLY A 19 25.43 19.71 11.86
C GLY A 19 24.49 19.35 10.73
N LEU A 20 24.54 20.12 9.65
CA LEU A 20 23.92 19.83 8.36
C LEU A 20 24.57 18.55 7.79
N GLY A 21 23.77 17.50 7.61
CA GLY A 21 24.25 16.24 7.06
C GLY A 21 23.17 15.18 6.85
N ALA A 22 21.91 15.57 6.67
CA ALA A 22 20.96 14.67 6.05
C ALA A 22 21.28 14.65 4.56
N VAL A 23 22.02 13.63 4.13
CA VAL A 23 22.02 13.19 2.74
C VAL A 23 20.56 13.11 2.34
N LEU A 24 20.12 13.99 1.45
CA LEU A 24 18.87 13.83 0.73
C LEU A 24 18.98 12.47 0.04
N ALA A 25 18.38 11.45 0.63
CA ALA A 25 18.13 10.22 -0.10
C ALA A 25 17.40 10.65 -1.38
N PRO A 26 17.88 10.26 -2.57
CA PRO A 26 17.22 10.63 -3.81
C PRO A 26 15.75 10.23 -3.70
N ALA A 27 14.89 11.15 -4.14
CA ALA A 27 13.45 11.06 -4.09
C ALA A 27 12.95 9.64 -4.40
N ALA A 28 11.90 9.23 -3.69
CA ALA A 28 11.10 8.03 -3.88
C ALA A 28 11.29 7.42 -5.28
N GLN A 29 11.98 6.27 -5.35
CA GLN A 29 12.22 5.55 -6.60
C GLN A 29 10.87 5.22 -7.21
N ALA A 30 10.48 6.00 -8.23
CA ALA A 30 9.19 5.86 -8.90
C ALA A 30 9.12 4.59 -9.78
N ASP A 31 10.24 3.88 -9.99
CA ASP A 31 10.41 2.80 -10.94
C ASP A 31 11.63 1.93 -10.55
N PRO A 32 11.86 0.75 -11.17
CA PRO A 32 13.04 -0.08 -10.88
C PRO A 32 14.32 0.75 -10.98
N ASN A 33 15.29 0.53 -10.09
CA ASN A 33 16.55 1.28 -10.13
C ASN A 33 17.76 0.41 -10.53
N PRO A 34 18.53 0.84 -11.55
CA PRO A 34 18.20 1.91 -12.51
C PRO A 34 16.99 1.53 -13.39
N VAL A 35 16.27 2.54 -13.89
CA VAL A 35 15.05 2.36 -14.72
C VAL A 35 15.31 1.59 -16.03
N THR A 36 16.59 1.43 -16.37
CA THR A 36 17.10 0.67 -17.51
C THR A 36 17.38 -0.80 -17.21
N GLN A 37 17.17 -1.27 -15.97
CA GLN A 37 17.45 -2.67 -15.62
C GLN A 37 16.51 -3.67 -16.31
N TYR A 38 15.29 -3.26 -16.69
CA TYR A 38 14.28 -4.08 -17.37
C TYR A 38 14.30 -5.56 -16.94
N ARG A 39 14.19 -5.80 -15.62
CA ARG A 39 14.32 -7.13 -15.03
C ARG A 39 13.28 -8.09 -15.63
N THR A 40 13.56 -9.39 -15.56
CA THR A 40 12.80 -10.43 -16.27
C THR A 40 11.29 -10.33 -16.10
N LEU A 41 10.82 -10.13 -14.87
CA LEU A 41 9.40 -10.03 -14.54
C LEU A 41 9.01 -8.56 -14.36
N ALA A 42 8.29 -8.01 -15.32
CA ALA A 42 7.79 -6.64 -15.25
C ALA A 42 6.34 -6.60 -14.71
N GLY A 43 6.09 -5.74 -13.73
CA GLY A 43 4.75 -5.57 -13.18
C GLY A 43 4.40 -4.15 -12.72
N VAL A 44 3.10 -3.90 -12.64
CA VAL A 44 2.43 -2.59 -12.48
C VAL A 44 1.20 -2.74 -11.57
N GLY A 45 0.50 -1.65 -11.27
CA GLY A 45 -0.84 -1.71 -10.67
C GLY A 45 -0.93 -1.04 -9.31
N SER A 46 -1.29 -1.80 -8.28
CA SER A 46 -1.55 -1.30 -6.93
C SER A 46 -0.42 -0.41 -6.41
N ASP A 47 -0.79 0.80 -5.97
CA ASP A 47 0.10 1.70 -5.21
C ASP A 47 0.35 1.11 -3.82
N THR A 48 -0.69 0.59 -3.16
CA THR A 48 -0.59 -0.06 -1.85
C THR A 48 0.56 -1.07 -1.75
N THR A 49 0.80 -1.89 -2.79
CA THR A 49 1.85 -2.91 -2.75
C THR A 49 3.09 -2.57 -3.57
N GLN A 50 3.17 -1.39 -4.19
CA GLN A 50 4.32 -1.04 -5.03
C GLN A 50 5.64 -1.05 -4.25
N ASP A 51 5.63 -0.52 -3.03
CA ASP A 51 6.82 -0.36 -2.23
C ASP A 51 7.38 -1.68 -1.73
N VAL A 52 6.53 -2.56 -1.21
CA VAL A 52 6.95 -3.91 -0.82
C VAL A 52 7.43 -4.70 -2.03
N LEU A 53 6.84 -4.52 -3.22
CA LEU A 53 7.33 -5.18 -4.43
C LEU A 53 8.63 -4.57 -4.97
N ASN A 54 8.90 -3.30 -4.71
CA ASN A 54 10.21 -2.68 -4.99
C ASN A 54 11.27 -3.28 -4.07
N GLY A 55 10.99 -3.35 -2.76
CA GLY A 55 11.87 -4.02 -1.79
C GLY A 55 12.09 -5.49 -2.09
N LEU A 56 11.04 -6.22 -2.51
CA LEU A 56 11.15 -7.61 -2.97
C LEU A 56 11.99 -7.71 -4.23
N GLY A 57 11.88 -6.77 -5.17
CA GLY A 57 12.71 -6.74 -6.36
C GLY A 57 14.20 -6.58 -6.07
N ASP A 58 14.55 -6.01 -4.92
CA ASP A 58 15.95 -5.87 -4.51
C ASP A 58 16.56 -7.11 -3.83
N VAL A 59 15.73 -8.00 -3.28
CA VAL A 59 16.20 -9.20 -2.57
C VAL A 59 15.90 -10.50 -3.33
N VAL A 60 14.92 -10.51 -4.23
CA VAL A 60 14.53 -11.68 -5.02
C VAL A 60 15.41 -11.78 -6.27
N VAL A 61 16.26 -12.81 -6.30
CA VAL A 61 17.24 -13.05 -7.36
C VAL A 61 17.04 -14.42 -8.04
N ASN A 62 17.55 -14.58 -9.26
CA ASN A 62 17.65 -15.88 -9.93
C ASN A 62 18.85 -16.71 -9.39
N ALA A 63 19.06 -17.91 -9.96
CA ALA A 63 20.17 -18.79 -9.58
C ALA A 63 21.57 -18.18 -9.85
N PHE A 64 21.63 -17.13 -10.68
CA PHE A 64 22.85 -16.38 -11.02
C PHE A 64 22.98 -15.08 -10.21
N ASN A 65 22.21 -14.93 -9.13
CA ASN A 65 22.21 -13.75 -8.26
C ASN A 65 21.79 -12.44 -8.98
N GLN A 66 20.99 -12.53 -10.04
CA GLN A 66 20.45 -11.35 -10.74
C GLN A 66 19.04 -11.05 -10.24
N LYS A 67 18.74 -9.77 -9.96
CA LYS A 67 17.41 -9.30 -9.56
C LYS A 67 16.39 -9.55 -10.68
N ILE A 68 15.24 -10.14 -10.34
CA ILE A 68 14.27 -10.59 -11.37
C ILE A 68 12.95 -9.81 -11.40
N ILE A 69 12.55 -9.14 -10.32
CA ILE A 69 11.29 -8.39 -10.28
C ILE A 69 11.54 -6.91 -10.59
N ALA A 70 10.99 -6.42 -11.69
CA ALA A 70 10.87 -5.01 -12.04
C ALA A 70 9.45 -4.52 -11.74
N SER A 71 9.29 -3.89 -10.57
CA SER A 71 8.03 -3.27 -10.15
C SER A 71 8.03 -1.78 -10.53
N TRP A 72 7.11 -1.39 -11.41
CA TRP A 72 6.89 -0.01 -11.85
C TRP A 72 5.82 0.63 -10.97
N ASN A 73 6.05 1.82 -10.41
CA ASN A 73 5.10 2.39 -9.45
C ASN A 73 3.84 2.90 -10.14
N ALA A 74 2.79 3.04 -9.35
CA ALA A 74 1.49 3.56 -9.76
C ALA A 74 1.52 5.05 -10.12
N THR A 75 2.50 5.80 -9.59
CA THR A 75 2.68 7.24 -9.78
C THR A 75 4.02 7.55 -10.44
N GLY A 76 4.13 8.73 -11.07
CA GLY A 76 5.31 9.15 -11.82
C GLY A 76 4.94 9.67 -13.21
N THR A 77 5.79 9.43 -14.20
CA THR A 77 5.56 9.82 -15.60
C THR A 77 4.28 9.20 -16.17
N ALA A 78 3.61 9.88 -17.10
CA ALA A 78 2.37 9.42 -17.72
C ALA A 78 2.52 8.05 -18.43
N THR A 79 3.70 7.76 -18.97
CA THR A 79 4.04 6.48 -19.60
C THR A 79 5.26 5.84 -18.95
N ILE A 80 5.33 4.51 -19.05
CA ILE A 80 6.48 3.70 -18.62
C ILE A 80 6.91 2.78 -19.75
N LYS A 81 8.20 2.40 -19.75
CA LYS A 81 8.76 1.43 -20.68
C LYS A 81 9.14 0.17 -19.92
N THR A 82 8.39 -0.92 -20.04
CA THR A 82 8.53 -2.07 -19.11
C THR A 82 9.58 -3.11 -19.52
N LYS A 83 10.04 -3.05 -20.78
CA LYS A 83 11.02 -3.99 -21.37
C LYS A 83 12.10 -3.24 -22.16
N THR A 84 13.22 -3.90 -22.44
CA THR A 84 14.35 -3.32 -23.18
C THR A 84 13.95 -2.84 -24.58
N THR A 85 13.10 -3.61 -25.27
CA THR A 85 12.60 -3.33 -26.62
C THR A 85 11.09 -3.14 -26.57
N GLY A 86 10.58 -2.08 -27.21
CA GLY A 86 9.15 -1.78 -27.24
C GLY A 86 8.55 -1.49 -25.86
N CYS A 87 7.29 -1.91 -25.67
CA CYS A 87 6.57 -1.90 -24.39
C CYS A 87 6.50 -0.56 -23.65
N VAL A 88 6.19 0.50 -24.40
CA VAL A 88 5.77 1.78 -23.83
C VAL A 88 4.25 1.73 -23.61
N ILE A 89 3.83 1.83 -22.35
CA ILE A 89 2.41 1.79 -21.95
C ILE A 89 2.07 2.99 -21.08
N ASN A 90 0.79 3.37 -21.03
CA ASN A 90 0.30 4.32 -20.02
C ASN A 90 0.54 3.74 -18.62
N ARG A 91 0.99 4.57 -17.67
CA ARG A 91 1.30 4.15 -16.30
C ARG A 91 0.00 3.74 -15.58
N PRO A 92 -0.16 2.47 -15.19
CA PRO A 92 -1.36 2.05 -14.49
C PRO A 92 -1.33 2.51 -13.03
N ASN A 93 -2.30 3.32 -12.62
CA ASN A 93 -2.45 3.79 -11.24
C ASN A 93 -3.59 3.04 -10.52
N GLY A 94 -3.22 2.09 -9.65
CA GLY A 94 -4.15 1.31 -8.84
C GLY A 94 -4.36 -0.12 -9.35
N SER A 95 -4.97 -0.95 -8.50
CA SER A 95 -5.17 -2.38 -8.75
C SER A 95 -5.95 -2.63 -10.05
N SER A 96 -7.07 -1.92 -10.28
CA SER A 96 -7.89 -2.11 -11.50
C SER A 96 -7.08 -1.83 -12.75
N ALA A 97 -6.41 -0.67 -12.79
CA ALA A 97 -5.63 -0.26 -13.95
C ALA A 97 -4.50 -1.24 -14.25
N GLY A 98 -3.84 -1.78 -13.22
CA GLY A 98 -2.80 -2.79 -13.38
C GLY A 98 -3.32 -4.10 -13.96
N ILE A 99 -4.45 -4.59 -13.46
CA ILE A 99 -5.11 -5.80 -13.96
C ILE A 99 -5.58 -5.62 -15.40
N ASP A 100 -6.19 -4.47 -15.71
CA ASP A 100 -6.60 -4.12 -17.08
C ASP A 100 -5.42 -4.09 -18.04
N ALA A 101 -4.30 -3.50 -17.63
CA ALA A 101 -3.08 -3.47 -18.41
C ALA A 101 -2.50 -4.88 -18.64
N LEU A 102 -2.53 -5.74 -17.61
CA LEU A 102 -2.07 -7.13 -17.73
C LEU A 102 -2.97 -7.94 -18.66
N ARG A 103 -4.30 -7.83 -18.51
CA ARG A 103 -5.25 -8.48 -19.44
C ARG A 103 -4.98 -8.03 -20.87
N ASN A 104 -4.89 -6.73 -21.13
CA ASN A 104 -4.60 -6.24 -22.46
C ASN A 104 -3.26 -6.80 -23.00
N ALA A 105 -2.25 -6.95 -22.14
CA ALA A 105 -0.99 -7.56 -22.53
C ALA A 105 -1.11 -9.06 -22.88
N VAL A 106 -2.02 -9.78 -22.22
CA VAL A 106 -2.38 -11.18 -22.52
C VAL A 106 -3.16 -11.28 -23.82
N ASP A 107 -4.24 -10.50 -23.98
CA ASP A 107 -5.14 -10.54 -25.15
C ASP A 107 -4.40 -10.21 -26.45
N THR A 108 -3.48 -9.25 -26.36
CA THR A 108 -2.64 -8.84 -27.50
C THR A 108 -1.36 -9.67 -27.65
N ASN A 109 -1.10 -10.59 -26.72
CA ASN A 109 0.14 -11.36 -26.61
C ASN A 109 1.41 -10.49 -26.71
N SER A 110 1.36 -9.27 -26.15
CA SER A 110 2.43 -8.27 -26.31
C SER A 110 3.72 -8.60 -25.55
N GLY A 111 3.64 -9.44 -24.51
CA GLY A 111 4.76 -9.71 -23.61
C GLY A 111 5.22 -8.51 -22.76
N CYS A 112 4.45 -7.41 -22.74
CA CYS A 112 4.86 -6.19 -22.07
C CYS A 112 4.70 -6.21 -20.55
N LEU A 113 3.88 -7.12 -20.02
CA LEU A 113 3.69 -7.32 -18.59
C LEU A 113 3.70 -8.81 -18.25
N ASP A 114 4.25 -9.14 -17.08
CA ASP A 114 4.30 -10.50 -16.56
C ASP A 114 3.39 -10.69 -15.35
N PHE A 115 3.18 -9.61 -14.59
CA PHE A 115 2.27 -9.62 -13.46
C PHE A 115 1.65 -8.24 -13.21
N ALA A 116 0.55 -8.23 -12.49
CA ALA A 116 -0.05 -7.04 -11.91
C ALA A 116 -0.06 -7.17 -10.40
N ARG A 117 0.16 -6.07 -9.71
CA ARG A 117 0.01 -5.96 -8.26
C ARG A 117 -1.43 -5.60 -7.94
N SER A 118 -2.03 -6.30 -6.98
CA SER A 118 -3.38 -5.97 -6.52
C SER A 118 -3.53 -6.01 -5.01
N SER A 119 -4.27 -5.04 -4.49
CA SER A 119 -4.70 -4.94 -3.09
C SER A 119 -6.20 -5.25 -2.91
N ARG A 120 -6.81 -6.00 -3.82
CA ARG A 120 -8.16 -6.58 -3.67
C ARG A 120 -8.18 -7.96 -4.31
N GLY A 121 -9.24 -8.75 -4.13
CA GLY A 121 -9.47 -9.97 -4.93
C GLY A 121 -10.07 -9.69 -6.31
N PRO A 122 -10.28 -10.74 -7.14
CA PRO A 122 -11.01 -10.62 -8.41
C PRO A 122 -12.46 -10.25 -8.19
N VAL A 123 -13.02 -9.51 -9.15
CA VAL A 123 -14.45 -9.18 -9.23
C VAL A 123 -15.20 -10.21 -10.09
N ASP A 124 -14.53 -10.80 -11.07
CA ASP A 124 -15.11 -11.84 -11.95
C ASP A 124 -14.35 -13.16 -11.80
N THR A 125 -14.97 -14.17 -11.20
CA THR A 125 -14.39 -15.51 -11.03
C THR A 125 -14.92 -16.52 -12.05
N THR A 126 -15.70 -16.09 -13.03
CA THR A 126 -16.21 -16.95 -14.11
C THR A 126 -15.15 -17.21 -15.18
N SER A 127 -14.21 -16.29 -15.33
CA SER A 127 -13.01 -16.43 -16.17
C SER A 127 -11.84 -17.03 -15.37
N THR A 128 -10.87 -17.60 -16.09
CA THR A 128 -9.66 -18.19 -15.49
C THR A 128 -8.37 -17.70 -16.12
N ASP A 129 -8.41 -16.59 -16.88
CA ASP A 129 -7.26 -16.09 -17.63
C ASP A 129 -6.12 -15.60 -16.74
N LEU A 130 -6.45 -15.08 -15.56
CA LEU A 130 -5.48 -14.65 -14.56
C LEU A 130 -5.60 -15.48 -13.26
N THR A 131 -4.46 -15.69 -12.61
CA THR A 131 -4.34 -16.31 -11.29
C THR A 131 -3.86 -15.28 -10.28
N TRP A 132 -4.55 -15.20 -9.15
CA TRP A 132 -4.32 -14.26 -8.07
C TRP A 132 -3.51 -14.95 -6.97
N ILE A 133 -2.20 -14.70 -6.95
CA ILE A 133 -1.29 -15.37 -6.03
C ILE A 133 -1.11 -14.49 -4.78
N PRO A 134 -1.70 -14.85 -3.63
CA PRO A 134 -1.59 -14.03 -2.43
C PRO A 134 -0.18 -14.16 -1.85
N PHE A 135 0.42 -13.05 -1.42
CA PHE A 135 1.77 -13.05 -0.85
C PHE A 135 1.87 -12.47 0.56
N ALA A 136 0.91 -11.64 0.96
CA ALA A 136 0.88 -11.07 2.30
C ALA A 136 -0.56 -10.69 2.73
N LYS A 137 -0.73 -10.42 4.03
CA LYS A 137 -1.95 -9.84 4.60
C LYS A 137 -1.77 -8.33 4.77
N ASP A 138 -2.81 -7.57 4.45
CA ASP A 138 -2.96 -6.15 4.76
C ASP A 138 -4.27 -5.92 5.53
N ALA A 139 -4.46 -4.71 6.06
CA ALA A 139 -5.76 -4.21 6.47
C ALA A 139 -5.99 -2.81 5.91
N VAL A 140 -7.25 -2.44 5.69
CA VAL A 140 -7.63 -1.07 5.34
C VAL A 140 -8.36 -0.46 6.50
N SER A 141 -7.68 0.47 7.20
CA SER A 141 -8.35 1.31 8.18
C SER A 141 -8.77 2.63 7.55
N TRP A 142 -9.26 3.53 8.37
CA TRP A 142 -9.45 4.93 8.05
C TRP A 142 -8.43 5.78 8.81
N VAL A 143 -8.14 6.96 8.28
CA VAL A 143 -7.32 7.96 8.94
C VAL A 143 -8.11 9.24 9.16
N LYS A 144 -7.71 9.99 10.17
CA LYS A 144 -8.09 11.39 10.41
C LYS A 144 -6.84 12.19 10.74
N ARG A 145 -6.95 13.51 10.81
CA ARG A 145 -5.86 14.33 11.35
C ARG A 145 -5.65 14.09 12.85
N SER A 146 -4.40 14.16 13.28
CA SER A 146 -4.00 14.03 14.69
C SER A 146 -4.57 15.14 15.59
N ASP A 147 -4.80 16.33 15.05
CA ASP A 147 -5.37 17.50 15.74
C ASP A 147 -6.92 17.58 15.67
N SER A 148 -7.57 16.61 15.01
CA SER A 148 -9.03 16.56 14.89
C SER A 148 -9.71 16.03 16.16
N ALA A 149 -10.84 16.64 16.52
CA ALA A 149 -11.73 16.21 17.61
C ALA A 149 -12.63 15.00 17.29
N LEU A 150 -12.54 14.46 16.07
CA LEU A 150 -13.20 13.20 15.70
C LEU A 150 -12.76 12.06 16.65
N PRO A 151 -13.63 11.09 16.96
CA PRO A 151 -13.26 9.96 17.83
C PRO A 151 -12.10 9.15 17.22
N ALA A 152 -11.41 8.34 18.03
CA ALA A 152 -10.38 7.42 17.52
C ALA A 152 -10.96 6.09 17.02
N ASN A 153 -12.27 5.88 17.16
CA ASN A 153 -12.96 4.63 16.84
C ASN A 153 -14.30 4.93 16.18
N LEU A 154 -14.61 4.20 15.12
CA LEU A 154 -15.90 4.24 14.43
C LEU A 154 -16.40 2.80 14.18
N THR A 155 -17.71 2.63 14.03
CA THR A 155 -18.27 1.37 13.53
C THR A 155 -18.29 1.34 12.01
N ALA A 156 -18.44 0.15 11.41
CA ALA A 156 -18.66 0.02 9.97
C ALA A 156 -19.91 0.80 9.52
N ALA A 157 -20.97 0.81 10.33
CA ALA A 157 -22.19 1.57 10.06
C ALA A 157 -21.97 3.10 10.10
N GLN A 158 -21.20 3.60 11.07
CA GLN A 158 -20.85 5.02 11.09
C GLN A 158 -20.01 5.41 9.87
N LEU A 159 -19.01 4.61 9.52
CA LEU A 159 -18.24 4.83 8.30
C LEU A 159 -19.15 4.80 7.07
N LYS A 160 -20.07 3.83 6.98
CA LYS A 160 -21.09 3.81 5.92
C LYS A 160 -21.85 5.14 5.84
N ASP A 161 -22.40 5.60 6.95
CA ASP A 161 -23.18 6.84 7.01
C ASP A 161 -22.33 8.06 6.62
N VAL A 162 -21.04 8.10 6.99
CA VAL A 162 -20.12 9.17 6.54
C VAL A 162 -19.98 9.15 5.01
N TYR A 163 -19.70 7.99 4.42
CA TYR A 163 -19.43 7.88 2.97
C TYR A 163 -20.70 7.85 2.10
N GLU A 164 -21.89 7.67 2.69
CA GLU A 164 -23.19 7.90 2.05
C GLU A 164 -23.73 9.31 2.31
N CYS A 165 -23.00 10.13 3.09
CA CYS A 165 -23.38 11.50 3.47
C CYS A 165 -24.63 11.60 4.35
N ASN A 166 -24.98 10.53 5.06
CA ASN A 166 -26.03 10.50 6.08
C ASN A 166 -25.53 11.06 7.42
N LEU A 167 -24.22 10.93 7.70
CA LEU A 167 -23.54 11.52 8.85
C LEU A 167 -22.56 12.58 8.37
N THR A 168 -22.92 13.85 8.52
CA THR A 168 -22.14 15.00 8.00
C THR A 168 -21.45 15.81 9.10
N THR A 169 -21.70 15.51 10.38
CA THR A 169 -21.02 16.13 11.52
C THR A 169 -20.87 15.13 12.64
N LEU A 170 -19.70 15.10 13.29
CA LEU A 170 -19.42 14.22 14.43
C LEU A 170 -18.53 14.95 15.43
N ASN A 171 -18.89 14.93 16.72
CA ASN A 171 -18.21 15.68 17.78
C ASN A 171 -18.01 17.17 17.47
N GLY A 172 -19.00 17.80 16.81
CA GLY A 172 -18.93 19.21 16.42
C GLY A 172 -18.00 19.52 15.24
N VAL A 173 -17.42 18.49 14.61
CA VAL A 173 -16.58 18.61 13.41
C VAL A 173 -17.41 18.25 12.18
N ALA A 174 -17.48 19.14 11.20
CA ALA A 174 -18.06 18.84 9.89
C ALA A 174 -17.20 17.79 9.18
N LEU A 175 -17.82 16.76 8.62
CA LEU A 175 -17.13 15.62 8.00
C LEU A 175 -16.90 15.85 6.51
N THR A 176 -15.68 15.57 6.06
CA THR A 176 -15.23 15.73 4.67
C THR A 176 -14.58 14.42 4.20
N PRO A 177 -15.39 13.39 3.87
CA PRO A 177 -14.87 12.11 3.44
C PRO A 177 -14.11 12.22 2.11
N LEU A 178 -12.96 11.55 2.05
CA LEU A 178 -12.08 11.49 0.89
C LEU A 178 -11.98 10.05 0.40
N LEU A 179 -11.98 9.85 -0.91
CA LEU A 179 -11.73 8.55 -1.54
C LEU A 179 -10.62 8.63 -2.58
N PRO A 180 -9.79 7.58 -2.67
CA PRO A 180 -8.88 7.44 -3.80
C PRO A 180 -9.60 7.42 -5.16
N GLN A 181 -8.81 7.49 -6.22
CA GLN A 181 -9.27 7.29 -7.60
C GLN A 181 -10.05 5.97 -7.76
N ALA A 182 -10.98 5.91 -8.71
CA ALA A 182 -11.90 4.77 -8.91
C ALA A 182 -11.17 3.42 -9.09
N ASN A 183 -9.99 3.44 -9.72
CA ASN A 183 -9.16 2.26 -9.99
C ASN A 183 -8.40 1.73 -8.76
N SER A 184 -8.51 2.39 -7.60
CA SER A 184 -7.83 2.00 -6.38
C SER A 184 -8.44 0.73 -5.77
N GLY A 185 -7.57 -0.25 -5.47
CA GLY A 185 -7.98 -1.44 -4.71
C GLY A 185 -8.34 -1.13 -3.27
N THR A 186 -7.69 -0.13 -2.66
CA THR A 186 -7.98 0.35 -1.30
C THR A 186 -9.36 0.97 -1.20
N ARG A 187 -9.74 1.81 -2.16
CA ARG A 187 -11.11 2.31 -2.27
C ARG A 187 -12.13 1.17 -2.36
N GLN A 188 -11.95 0.27 -3.32
CA GLN A 188 -12.94 -0.78 -3.61
C GLN A 188 -13.11 -1.72 -2.42
N TYR A 189 -12.00 -2.14 -1.80
CA TYR A 189 -12.04 -2.97 -0.60
C TYR A 189 -12.73 -2.24 0.57
N PHE A 190 -12.32 -1.01 0.86
CA PHE A 190 -12.90 -0.23 1.97
C PHE A 190 -14.41 -0.05 1.83
N LEU A 191 -14.87 0.43 0.67
CA LEU A 191 -16.30 0.65 0.40
C LEU A 191 -17.11 -0.65 0.52
N SER A 192 -16.57 -1.76 0.02
CA SER A 192 -17.19 -3.08 0.20
C SER A 192 -17.27 -3.48 1.68
N SER A 193 -16.20 -3.27 2.46
CA SER A 193 -16.16 -3.60 3.89
C SER A 193 -17.14 -2.81 4.74
N ILE A 194 -17.46 -1.57 4.36
CA ILE A 194 -18.46 -0.73 5.05
C ILE A 194 -19.86 -0.84 4.40
N GLY A 195 -20.01 -1.59 3.31
CA GLY A 195 -21.30 -1.79 2.65
C GLY A 195 -21.83 -0.57 1.88
N VAL A 196 -20.94 0.24 1.32
CA VAL A 196 -21.25 1.37 0.43
C VAL A 196 -21.09 0.94 -1.03
N THR A 197 -22.16 1.08 -1.81
CA THR A 197 -22.13 0.80 -3.26
C THR A 197 -21.91 2.07 -4.08
N THR A 198 -22.56 3.17 -3.69
CA THR A 198 -22.47 4.48 -4.34
C THR A 198 -22.06 5.51 -3.30
N PRO A 199 -20.83 6.06 -3.36
CA PRO A 199 -20.44 7.16 -2.48
C PRO A 199 -21.37 8.36 -2.66
N GLY A 200 -21.74 9.01 -1.55
CA GLY A 200 -22.58 10.19 -1.56
C GLY A 200 -21.88 11.42 -2.15
N SER A 201 -22.66 12.46 -2.46
CA SER A 201 -22.16 13.67 -3.15
C SER A 201 -21.19 14.53 -2.33
N CYS A 202 -21.17 14.38 -1.00
CA CYS A 202 -20.21 15.06 -0.12
C CYS A 202 -18.80 14.46 -0.18
N VAL A 203 -18.62 13.28 -0.80
CA VAL A 203 -17.33 12.60 -0.85
C VAL A 203 -16.44 13.21 -1.92
N THR A 204 -15.29 13.75 -1.52
CA THR A 204 -14.24 14.17 -2.46
C THR A 204 -13.50 12.94 -2.97
N GLN A 205 -13.33 12.84 -4.29
CA GLN A 205 -12.75 11.65 -4.94
C GLN A 205 -11.50 12.00 -5.73
N GLY A 206 -10.62 11.01 -5.92
CA GLY A 206 -9.45 11.15 -6.79
C GLY A 206 -8.17 11.57 -6.07
N VAL A 207 -8.17 11.60 -4.73
CA VAL A 207 -6.91 11.72 -3.96
C VAL A 207 -6.03 10.49 -4.20
N GLN A 208 -4.72 10.60 -3.96
CA GLN A 208 -3.84 9.44 -4.07
C GLN A 208 -4.07 8.51 -2.86
N GLU A 209 -4.16 7.20 -3.09
CA GLU A 209 -4.21 6.24 -1.99
C GLU A 209 -2.92 6.27 -1.16
N ASN A 210 -3.05 6.02 0.15
CA ASN A 210 -1.93 5.96 1.09
C ASN A 210 -1.08 7.25 1.16
N ASP A 211 -1.72 8.39 0.89
CA ASP A 211 -1.16 9.72 1.07
C ASP A 211 -2.00 10.48 2.09
N GLY A 212 -1.45 10.69 3.29
CA GLY A 212 -2.11 11.40 4.38
C GLY A 212 -1.87 12.91 4.33
N THR A 213 -1.04 13.40 3.41
CA THR A 213 -0.80 14.84 3.24
C THR A 213 -2.01 15.57 2.67
N VAL A 214 -2.97 14.82 2.11
CA VAL A 214 -4.23 15.34 1.56
C VAL A 214 -5.29 15.64 2.63
N LEU A 215 -5.02 15.35 3.91
CA LEU A 215 -5.91 15.70 5.01
C LEU A 215 -5.65 17.15 5.45
N ASP A 216 -6.37 18.08 4.86
CA ASP A 216 -6.27 19.53 5.03
C ASP A 216 -7.13 20.06 6.19
N THR A 217 -8.29 19.45 6.46
CA THR A 217 -9.25 19.93 7.47
C THR A 217 -9.48 18.92 8.59
N ALA A 218 -9.91 19.41 9.77
CA ALA A 218 -10.20 18.54 10.91
C ALA A 218 -11.29 17.49 10.62
N GLY A 219 -12.12 17.70 9.59
CA GLY A 219 -13.18 16.80 9.15
C GLY A 219 -12.74 15.67 8.25
N ASP A 220 -11.50 15.73 7.74
CA ASP A 220 -11.08 14.83 6.67
C ASP A 220 -10.91 13.40 7.20
N ILE A 221 -11.56 12.48 6.49
CA ILE A 221 -11.48 11.04 6.75
C ILE A 221 -11.20 10.34 5.42
N ALA A 222 -10.19 9.47 5.38
CA ALA A 222 -9.83 8.72 4.17
C ALA A 222 -9.49 7.26 4.49
N PRO A 223 -9.70 6.29 3.57
CA PRO A 223 -9.20 4.94 3.75
C PRO A 223 -7.68 4.87 3.56
N TYR A 224 -7.00 4.02 4.33
CA TYR A 224 -5.54 3.90 4.30
C TYR A 224 -5.11 2.45 4.57
N SER A 225 -4.15 1.94 3.79
CA SER A 225 -3.53 0.64 4.08
C SER A 225 -2.68 0.71 5.35
N VAL A 226 -2.96 -0.18 6.29
CA VAL A 226 -2.23 -0.26 7.56
C VAL A 226 -0.78 -0.66 7.32
N ALA A 227 -0.51 -1.52 6.34
CA ALA A 227 0.85 -1.87 5.95
C ALA A 227 1.61 -0.65 5.42
N GLN A 228 1.02 0.12 4.49
CA GLN A 228 1.63 1.34 3.97
C GLN A 228 1.89 2.40 5.05
N TYR A 229 0.91 2.65 5.91
CA TYR A 229 1.10 3.55 7.05
C TYR A 229 2.31 3.11 7.91
N THR A 230 2.42 1.80 8.16
CA THR A 230 3.52 1.24 8.96
C THR A 230 4.86 1.32 8.25
N ALA A 231 4.91 1.07 6.93
CA ALA A 231 6.12 1.21 6.13
C ALA A 231 6.64 2.65 6.12
N GLN A 232 5.73 3.61 5.97
CA GLN A 232 6.02 5.05 6.01
C GLN A 232 6.51 5.48 7.41
N GLU A 233 5.85 5.02 8.48
CA GLU A 233 6.26 5.30 9.86
C GLU A 233 7.63 4.69 10.22
N LYS A 234 7.96 3.52 9.65
CA LYS A 234 9.27 2.87 9.81
C LYS A 234 10.37 3.49 8.94
N ALA A 235 10.04 4.49 8.11
CA ALA A 235 10.95 5.10 7.15
C ALA A 235 11.63 4.10 6.19
N VAL A 236 10.98 2.94 5.91
CA VAL A 236 11.43 2.03 4.86
C VAL A 236 11.00 2.51 3.47
N VAL A 237 10.05 3.44 3.44
CA VAL A 237 9.62 4.21 2.27
C VAL A 237 9.43 5.68 2.65
N THR A 238 9.22 6.53 1.64
CA THR A 238 8.93 7.95 1.85
C THR A 238 7.69 8.14 2.72
N ASP A 239 7.84 8.87 3.81
CA ASP A 239 6.72 9.19 4.69
C ASP A 239 5.81 10.22 4.02
N ARG A 240 4.55 9.82 3.78
CA ARG A 240 3.48 10.66 3.23
C ARG A 240 2.30 10.72 4.18
N ARG A 241 2.46 10.30 5.45
CA ARG A 241 1.34 10.29 6.40
C ARG A 241 0.90 11.71 6.77
N GLY A 242 1.79 12.70 6.70
CA GLY A 242 1.48 14.05 7.15
C GLY A 242 0.95 14.05 8.59
N ALA A 243 -0.21 14.67 8.82
CA ALA A 243 -0.88 14.67 10.12
C ALA A 243 -1.81 13.46 10.34
N ALA A 244 -1.88 12.51 9.40
CA ALA A 244 -2.79 11.39 9.46
C ALA A 244 -2.45 10.43 10.62
N VAL A 245 -3.48 10.00 11.33
CA VAL A 245 -3.43 8.93 12.35
C VAL A 245 -4.50 7.89 12.05
N LEU A 246 -4.16 6.61 12.23
CA LEU A 246 -5.08 5.50 12.02
C LEU A 246 -6.19 5.49 13.09
N GLY A 247 -7.43 5.32 12.64
CA GLY A 247 -8.57 5.02 13.50
C GLY A 247 -8.75 3.51 13.72
N SER A 248 -9.50 3.17 14.77
CA SER A 248 -9.99 1.82 15.07
C SER A 248 -11.36 1.60 14.45
N VAL A 249 -11.73 0.32 14.28
CA VAL A 249 -13.06 -0.08 13.84
C VAL A 249 -13.66 -1.07 14.83
N ALA A 250 -14.88 -0.80 15.30
CA ALA A 250 -15.57 -1.63 16.27
C ALA A 250 -14.71 -1.94 17.52
N SER A 251 -13.95 -0.94 17.98
CA SER A 251 -13.02 -1.00 19.11
C SER A 251 -11.81 -1.91 18.89
N VAL A 252 -11.59 -2.40 17.66
CA VAL A 252 -10.39 -3.14 17.28
C VAL A 252 -9.41 -2.19 16.62
N ALA A 253 -8.21 -2.07 17.21
CA ALA A 253 -7.13 -1.28 16.63
C ALA A 253 -6.54 -1.98 15.40
N PRO A 254 -6.14 -1.25 14.35
CA PRO A 254 -5.56 -1.84 13.14
C PRO A 254 -4.15 -2.42 13.34
N ARG A 255 -3.47 -2.03 14.43
CA ARG A 255 -2.12 -2.48 14.76
C ARG A 255 -2.05 -2.99 16.20
N ASN A 256 -1.17 -3.96 16.42
CA ASN A 256 -0.76 -4.39 17.74
C ASN A 256 0.11 -3.31 18.41
N ALA A 257 0.39 -3.47 19.71
CA ALA A 257 1.23 -2.53 20.46
C ALA A 257 2.66 -2.41 19.90
N ASP A 258 3.20 -3.48 19.32
CA ASP A 258 4.49 -3.51 18.63
C ASP A 258 4.43 -2.94 17.19
N LYS A 259 3.30 -2.33 16.81
CA LYS A 259 3.02 -1.73 15.50
C LYS A 259 2.94 -2.73 14.34
N THR A 260 2.94 -4.04 14.61
CA THR A 260 2.62 -5.04 13.59
C THR A 260 1.13 -5.01 13.25
N LEU A 261 0.78 -5.51 12.07
CA LEU A 261 -0.61 -5.63 11.62
C LEU A 261 -1.42 -6.46 12.63
N ASN A 262 -2.56 -5.92 13.10
CA ASN A 262 -3.51 -6.69 13.90
C ASN A 262 -4.39 -7.53 12.98
N LEU A 263 -4.14 -8.84 12.93
CA LEU A 263 -4.91 -9.78 12.09
C LEU A 263 -6.37 -9.97 12.55
N SER A 264 -6.72 -9.52 13.76
CA SER A 264 -8.12 -9.51 14.24
C SER A 264 -8.88 -8.26 13.82
N PHE A 265 -8.25 -7.29 13.15
CA PHE A 265 -8.94 -6.11 12.63
C PHE A 265 -10.00 -6.53 11.59
N PRO A 266 -11.22 -5.96 11.61
CA PRO A 266 -12.34 -6.47 10.81
C PRO A 266 -12.16 -6.28 9.30
N PHE A 267 -11.34 -5.33 8.85
CA PHE A 267 -11.13 -5.03 7.43
C PHE A 267 -9.75 -5.52 6.95
N THR A 268 -9.50 -6.82 7.11
CA THR A 268 -8.28 -7.49 6.63
C THR A 268 -8.46 -8.11 5.24
N ARG A 269 -7.42 -7.99 4.42
CA ARG A 269 -7.40 -8.48 3.03
C ARG A 269 -6.10 -9.18 2.71
N ASP A 270 -6.15 -10.13 1.80
CA ASP A 270 -4.95 -10.60 1.14
C ASP A 270 -4.55 -9.62 0.03
N VAL A 271 -3.26 -9.55 -0.25
CA VAL A 271 -2.72 -8.82 -1.39
C VAL A 271 -1.98 -9.76 -2.31
N TYR A 272 -2.01 -9.46 -3.61
CA TYR A 272 -1.74 -10.43 -4.67
C TYR A 272 -0.70 -9.95 -5.67
N ASN A 273 0.09 -10.90 -6.14
CA ASN A 273 0.74 -10.84 -7.46
C ASN A 273 -0.14 -11.61 -8.43
N VAL A 274 -0.75 -10.92 -9.38
CA VAL A 274 -1.66 -11.49 -10.38
C VAL A 274 -0.85 -11.83 -11.62
N VAL A 275 -0.91 -13.07 -12.09
CA VAL A 275 -0.17 -13.54 -13.26
C VAL A 275 -1.13 -14.16 -14.29
N PRO A 276 -0.80 -14.16 -15.58
CA PRO A 276 -1.54 -14.96 -16.56
C PRO A 276 -1.51 -16.44 -16.16
N THR A 277 -2.67 -17.09 -16.08
CA THR A 277 -2.78 -18.49 -15.65
C THR A 277 -1.90 -19.44 -16.48
N PRO A 278 -1.76 -19.29 -17.82
CA PRO A 278 -0.84 -20.12 -18.59
C PRO A 278 0.64 -19.95 -18.20
N LYS A 279 1.03 -18.83 -17.56
CA LYS A 279 2.41 -18.58 -17.11
C LYS A 279 2.74 -19.24 -15.77
N LEU A 280 1.79 -19.92 -15.09
CA LEU A 280 2.08 -20.61 -13.82
C LEU A 280 3.16 -21.70 -13.95
N THR A 281 3.31 -22.30 -15.14
CA THR A 281 4.34 -23.32 -15.41
C THR A 281 5.66 -22.72 -15.92
N ASN A 282 5.72 -21.42 -16.18
CA ASN A 282 6.97 -20.75 -16.53
C ASN A 282 7.92 -20.80 -15.32
N ALA A 283 9.13 -21.35 -15.49
CA ALA A 283 10.06 -21.58 -14.38
C ALA A 283 10.41 -20.31 -13.58
N THR A 284 10.47 -19.14 -14.24
CA THR A 284 10.78 -17.87 -13.55
C THR A 284 9.57 -17.40 -12.75
N VAL A 285 8.36 -17.43 -13.32
CA VAL A 285 7.12 -17.09 -12.61
C VAL A 285 6.89 -18.04 -11.43
N ALA A 286 6.99 -19.36 -11.68
CA ALA A 286 6.80 -20.39 -10.68
C ALA A 286 7.74 -20.22 -9.49
N SER A 287 9.05 -20.13 -9.73
CA SER A 287 10.03 -19.96 -8.64
C SER A 287 9.90 -18.62 -7.90
N THR A 288 9.35 -17.58 -8.54
CA THR A 288 9.20 -16.26 -7.93
C THR A 288 7.96 -16.19 -7.04
N PHE A 289 6.81 -16.66 -7.53
CA PHE A 289 5.51 -16.41 -6.88
C PHE A 289 4.78 -17.66 -6.41
N VAL A 290 4.98 -18.84 -7.02
CA VAL A 290 4.10 -20.00 -6.82
C VAL A 290 4.58 -20.89 -5.68
N GLY A 291 3.66 -21.18 -4.76
CA GLY A 291 3.88 -22.02 -3.58
C GLY A 291 4.45 -21.26 -2.38
N SER A 292 4.29 -21.86 -1.21
CA SER A 292 4.76 -21.30 0.07
C SER A 292 6.29 -21.22 0.16
N THR A 293 7.01 -21.95 -0.71
CA THR A 293 8.47 -21.93 -0.85
C THR A 293 8.95 -21.01 -1.97
N SER A 294 8.06 -20.26 -2.62
CA SER A 294 8.45 -19.27 -3.64
C SER A 294 9.38 -18.21 -3.05
N LYS A 295 10.19 -17.58 -3.90
CA LYS A 295 11.15 -16.56 -3.45
C LYS A 295 10.49 -15.36 -2.79
N VAL A 296 9.31 -14.96 -3.24
CA VAL A 296 8.53 -13.90 -2.60
C VAL A 296 8.07 -14.34 -1.21
N CYS A 297 7.53 -15.55 -1.06
CA CYS A 297 7.10 -16.06 0.25
C CYS A 297 8.28 -16.27 1.22
N ALA A 298 9.46 -16.63 0.70
CA ALA A 298 10.67 -16.75 1.50
C ALA A 298 11.22 -15.40 1.99
N ALA A 299 10.90 -14.29 1.31
CA ALA A 299 11.34 -12.94 1.69
C ALA A 299 10.47 -12.29 2.80
N ALA A 300 10.10 -13.09 3.81
CA ALA A 300 9.18 -12.70 4.87
C ALA A 300 9.64 -11.47 5.67
N THR A 301 10.95 -11.31 5.91
CA THR A 301 11.51 -10.12 6.58
C THR A 301 11.23 -8.84 5.80
N THR A 302 11.39 -8.87 4.47
CA THR A 302 11.10 -7.72 3.60
C THR A 302 9.61 -7.37 3.68
N ILE A 303 8.73 -8.37 3.61
CA ILE A 303 7.28 -8.20 3.71
C ILE A 303 6.88 -7.58 5.05
N ALA A 304 7.41 -8.12 6.17
CA ALA A 304 7.13 -7.63 7.52
C ALA A 304 7.69 -6.22 7.79
N ASN A 305 8.86 -5.90 7.23
CA ASN A 305 9.44 -4.56 7.33
C ASN A 305 8.54 -3.50 6.66
N HIS A 306 7.86 -3.87 5.58
CA HIS A 306 6.84 -3.04 4.92
C HIS A 306 5.46 -3.10 5.60
N GLY A 307 5.36 -3.65 6.81
CA GLY A 307 4.15 -3.60 7.63
C GLY A 307 3.07 -4.64 7.29
N PHE A 308 3.32 -5.52 6.32
CA PHE A 308 2.37 -6.57 5.96
C PHE A 308 2.43 -7.77 6.92
N GLY A 309 1.29 -8.43 7.11
CA GLY A 309 1.16 -9.66 7.90
C GLY A 309 1.47 -10.93 7.09
N THR A 310 1.77 -12.02 7.79
CA THR A 310 2.03 -13.33 7.18
C THR A 310 0.74 -14.03 6.73
N LEU A 311 0.84 -14.80 5.65
CA LEU A 311 -0.19 -15.75 5.20
C LEU A 311 0.11 -17.19 5.61
N GLY A 312 1.26 -17.45 6.24
CA GLY A 312 1.73 -18.81 6.52
C GLY A 312 1.74 -19.68 5.26
N ALA A 313 1.16 -20.87 5.34
CA ALA A 313 1.08 -21.83 4.24
C ALA A 313 0.25 -21.34 3.03
N ASN A 314 -0.59 -20.31 3.20
CA ASN A 314 -1.43 -19.78 2.12
C ASN A 314 -0.66 -18.85 1.17
N CYS A 315 0.55 -18.42 1.53
CA CYS A 315 1.39 -17.64 0.63
C CYS A 315 1.71 -18.44 -0.63
N GLY A 316 1.56 -17.81 -1.80
CA GLY A 316 1.90 -18.42 -3.08
C GLY A 316 0.84 -19.40 -3.63
N THR A 317 -0.31 -19.54 -3.00
CA THR A 317 -1.39 -20.42 -3.50
C THR A 317 -1.91 -19.95 -4.86
N THR A 318 -2.39 -20.89 -5.68
CA THR A 318 -2.84 -20.63 -7.06
C THR A 318 -4.30 -21.03 -7.29
N THR A 319 -5.06 -21.19 -6.19
CA THR A 319 -6.45 -21.64 -6.21
C THR A 319 -7.41 -20.55 -6.67
N LEU A 320 -7.05 -19.28 -6.46
CA LEU A 320 -7.88 -18.14 -6.85
C LEU A 320 -7.58 -17.73 -8.29
N LYS A 321 -8.56 -17.90 -9.16
CA LYS A 321 -8.53 -17.47 -10.56
C LYS A 321 -9.70 -16.53 -10.83
N GLY A 322 -9.50 -15.62 -11.78
CA GLY A 322 -10.50 -14.63 -12.12
C GLY A 322 -9.88 -13.42 -12.78
N GLU A 323 -10.72 -12.44 -13.07
CA GLU A 323 -10.38 -11.20 -13.71
C GLU A 323 -10.97 -10.00 -12.97
N ARG A 324 -10.50 -8.81 -13.33
CA ARG A 324 -10.96 -7.49 -12.88
C ARG A 324 -10.75 -7.20 -11.39
#